data_AF-A0A162LNP0-F1
#
_entry.id   AF-A0A162LNP0-F1
#
_cell.length_a   1.000
_cell.length_b   1.000
_cell.length_c   1.000
_cell.angle_alpha   90.00
_cell.angle_beta   90.00
_cell.angle_gamma   90.00
#
_symmetry.space_group_name_H-M   'P 1'
#
loop_
_entity.id
_entity.type
_entity.pdbx_description
1 polymer ?
#
loop_
_entity_poly.entity_id
_entity_poly.type
_entity_poly.pdbx_seq_one_letter_code
_entity_poly.pdbx_strand_id
1 'polypeptide(L)'
;MDPMESMSLTGSRIPAGFNAEDAGNMEDTAIASPSRLKKLSRANHDEQIEKQFAVKAVKYLKAHWRILEAQPASTGRLTKLDDEIYEHFRRDFPEVDPKVINEDEMKSKTGKERWRKFLMSYEKKIQDYNFGTILRVSAKDTYDQDNTILVPRMQFYAIEIARNRLKYNDDIFTKAEERRTKFEAKDKEVEAKRTEAKKAKGK
;
A
#
# COMPACT_ATOMS: atom_id res chain seq x y z
N MET A 1 1.44 6.82 -23.61
CA MET A 1 2.38 7.37 -22.62
C MET A 1 3.03 6.19 -21.92
N ASP A 2 4.36 6.13 -21.84
CA ASP A 2 5.06 5.03 -21.17
C ASP A 2 4.77 5.07 -19.66
N PRO A 3 4.14 4.03 -19.07
CA PRO A 3 3.84 3.97 -17.65
C PRO A 3 5.04 4.24 -16.74
N MET A 4 6.23 3.81 -17.18
CA MET A 4 7.43 3.90 -16.36
C MET A 4 8.17 5.23 -16.52
N GLU A 5 8.07 5.90 -17.68
CA GLU A 5 8.56 7.27 -17.81
C GLU A 5 7.68 8.26 -17.03
N SER A 6 6.35 8.07 -17.00
CA SER A 6 5.47 8.95 -16.23
C SER A 6 5.73 8.89 -14.71
N MET A 7 6.31 7.80 -14.22
CA MET A 7 6.70 7.63 -12.81
C MET A 7 8.19 7.93 -12.55
N SER A 8 9.01 8.08 -13.59
CA SER A 8 10.43 8.43 -13.47
C SER A 8 10.67 9.94 -13.43
N LEU A 9 9.69 10.75 -13.84
CA LEU A 9 9.74 12.21 -13.83
C LEU A 9 9.25 12.84 -12.51
N THR A 10 8.58 12.06 -11.65
CA THR A 10 8.07 12.51 -10.35
C THR A 10 8.82 11.73 -9.27
N GLY A 11 9.55 12.46 -8.42
CA GLY A 11 10.57 11.92 -7.52
C GLY A 11 10.14 10.68 -6.74
N SER A 12 10.91 9.60 -6.88
CA SER A 12 10.74 8.32 -6.19
C SER A 12 10.99 8.37 -4.68
N ARG A 13 10.92 9.55 -4.05
CA ARG A 13 11.11 9.74 -2.61
C ARG A 13 9.92 10.51 -2.06
N ILE A 14 9.25 9.87 -1.10
CA ILE A 14 8.28 10.54 -0.24
C ILE A 14 8.99 11.75 0.41
N PRO A 15 8.36 12.95 0.48
CA PRO A 15 8.97 14.13 1.08
C PRO A 15 9.46 13.87 2.51
N ALA A 16 10.61 14.45 2.87
CA ALA A 16 11.13 14.36 4.24
C ALA A 16 10.10 14.88 5.25
N GLY A 17 9.76 14.08 6.26
CA GLY A 17 8.75 14.41 7.28
C GLY A 17 7.32 13.96 6.97
N PHE A 18 7.11 13.13 5.93
CA PHE A 18 5.80 12.53 5.68
C PHE A 18 5.46 11.47 6.75
N ASN A 19 4.39 11.72 7.50
CA ASN A 19 3.76 10.75 8.37
C ASN A 19 2.40 10.33 7.77
N ALA A 20 2.21 9.03 7.53
CA ALA A 20 0.99 8.48 6.94
C ALA A 20 -0.25 8.62 7.84
N GLU A 21 -0.02 8.78 9.15
CA GLU A 21 -1.06 9.07 10.14
C GLU A 21 -1.51 10.53 10.03
N ASP A 22 -0.58 11.48 9.91
CA ASP A 22 -0.88 12.92 9.81
C ASP A 22 -1.56 13.32 8.50
N ALA A 23 -1.32 12.57 7.42
CA ALA A 23 -2.02 12.76 6.13
C ALA A 23 -3.54 12.49 6.23
N GLY A 24 -4.03 11.90 7.32
CA GLY A 24 -5.46 11.73 7.59
C GLY A 24 -6.22 13.04 7.78
N ASN A 25 -5.55 14.09 8.28
CA ASN A 25 -6.21 15.36 8.62
C ASN A 25 -6.39 16.33 7.43
N MET A 26 -6.04 15.93 6.21
CA MET A 26 -6.32 16.70 4.98
C MET A 26 -7.68 16.34 4.35
N GLU A 27 -8.59 15.72 5.11
CA GLU A 27 -9.83 15.12 4.59
C GLU A 27 -10.80 16.13 3.92
N ASP A 28 -10.74 17.42 4.24
CA ASP A 28 -11.83 18.36 3.88
C ASP A 28 -11.51 19.53 2.95
N THR A 29 -10.28 19.68 2.44
CA THR A 29 -9.98 20.78 1.51
C THR A 29 -9.22 20.34 0.27
N ALA A 30 -9.93 20.41 -0.87
CA ALA A 30 -9.40 20.48 -2.24
C ALA A 30 -9.13 19.16 -2.98
N ILE A 31 -10.21 18.42 -3.32
CA ILE A 31 -10.23 17.73 -4.61
C ILE A 31 -10.59 18.78 -5.67
N ALA A 32 -9.59 19.31 -6.39
CA ALA A 32 -9.83 20.21 -7.50
C ALA A 32 -10.56 19.47 -8.64
N SER A 33 -11.70 20.01 -9.07
CA SER A 33 -12.48 19.47 -10.18
C SER A 33 -11.68 19.46 -11.49
N PRO A 34 -11.89 18.51 -12.42
CA PRO A 34 -11.11 18.38 -13.67
C PRO A 34 -11.02 19.66 -14.51
N SER A 35 -12.07 20.48 -14.47
CA SER A 35 -12.14 21.80 -15.13
C SER A 35 -11.25 22.86 -14.48
N ARG A 36 -10.92 22.71 -13.19
CA ARG A 36 -10.01 23.61 -12.43
C ARG A 36 -8.54 23.27 -12.70
N LEU A 37 -8.22 21.98 -12.84
CA LEU A 37 -6.88 21.49 -13.24
C LEU A 37 -6.42 22.12 -14.56
N LYS A 38 -7.33 22.29 -15.52
CA LYS A 38 -7.04 22.82 -16.86
C LYS A 38 -6.60 24.30 -16.89
N LYS A 39 -6.72 25.04 -15.78
CA LYS A 39 -6.48 26.49 -15.70
C LYS A 39 -5.20 26.89 -14.94
N LEU A 40 -4.39 25.91 -14.52
CA LEU A 40 -3.16 26.13 -13.74
C LEU A 40 -1.93 26.25 -14.63
N SER A 41 -0.92 26.98 -14.16
CA SER A 41 0.43 26.94 -14.76
C SER A 41 0.97 25.50 -14.70
N ARG A 42 1.89 25.12 -15.60
CA ARG A 42 2.46 23.75 -15.64
C ARG A 42 2.94 23.28 -14.27
N ALA A 43 3.77 24.08 -13.58
CA ALA A 43 4.25 23.74 -12.24
C ALA A 43 3.10 23.54 -11.22
N ASN A 44 2.08 24.40 -11.24
CA ASN A 44 0.93 24.28 -10.32
C ASN A 44 -0.02 23.14 -10.73
N HIS A 45 -0.05 22.77 -12.01
CA HIS A 45 -0.81 21.65 -12.54
C HIS A 45 -0.15 20.32 -12.14
N ASP A 46 1.16 20.23 -12.33
CA ASP A 46 1.96 19.06 -11.98
C ASP A 46 1.93 18.81 -10.46
N GLU A 47 2.11 19.87 -9.64
CA GLU A 47 2.00 19.78 -8.18
C GLU A 47 0.60 19.32 -7.72
N GLN A 48 -0.48 19.80 -8.36
CA GLN A 48 -1.83 19.34 -8.03
C GLN A 48 -2.09 17.90 -8.46
N ILE A 49 -1.53 17.46 -9.59
CA ILE A 49 -1.59 16.06 -10.02
C ILE A 49 -0.86 15.17 -9.02
N GLU A 50 0.35 15.55 -8.60
CA GLU A 50 1.13 14.81 -7.60
C GLU A 50 0.39 14.72 -6.26
N LYS A 51 -0.22 15.81 -5.79
CA LYS A 51 -1.05 15.81 -4.58
C LYS A 51 -2.24 14.87 -4.70
N GLN A 52 -2.99 14.93 -5.80
CA GLN A 52 -4.15 14.04 -6.03
C GLN A 52 -3.73 12.58 -6.13
N PHE A 53 -2.58 12.33 -6.74
CA PHE A 53 -1.99 11.02 -6.84
C PHE A 53 -1.60 10.46 -5.46
N ALA A 54 -0.89 11.25 -4.65
CA ALA A 54 -0.51 10.88 -3.28
C ALA A 54 -1.73 10.55 -2.42
N VAL A 55 -2.80 11.38 -2.48
CA VAL A 55 -4.04 11.12 -1.75
C VAL A 55 -4.68 9.78 -2.15
N LYS A 56 -4.73 9.47 -3.45
CA LYS A 56 -5.29 8.20 -3.93
C LYS A 56 -4.43 7.00 -3.51
N ALA A 57 -3.11 7.11 -3.61
CA ALA A 57 -2.18 6.06 -3.21
C ALA A 57 -2.31 5.76 -1.71
N VAL A 58 -2.37 6.80 -0.86
CA VAL A 58 -2.57 6.64 0.59
C VAL A 58 -3.94 6.06 0.93
N LYS A 59 -5.01 6.44 0.21
CA LYS A 59 -6.33 5.82 0.41
C LYS A 59 -6.31 4.32 0.09
N TYR A 60 -5.70 3.95 -1.03
CA TYR A 60 -5.54 2.55 -1.42
C TYR A 60 -4.70 1.77 -0.39
N LEU A 61 -3.60 2.37 0.06
CA LEU A 61 -2.73 1.84 1.10
C LEU A 61 -3.49 1.49 2.38
N LYS A 62 -4.25 2.45 2.91
CA LYS A 62 -5.04 2.28 4.14
C LYS A 62 -6.12 1.21 3.96
N ALA A 63 -6.78 1.17 2.81
CA ALA A 63 -7.77 0.14 2.51
C ALA A 63 -7.15 -1.25 2.47
N HIS A 64 -6.01 -1.42 1.79
CA HIS A 64 -5.27 -2.68 1.74
C HIS A 64 -4.83 -3.14 3.14
N TRP A 65 -4.23 -2.22 3.92
CA TRP A 65 -3.78 -2.55 5.28
C TRP A 65 -4.92 -3.00 6.19
N ARG A 66 -6.10 -2.35 6.11
CA ARG A 66 -7.30 -2.78 6.85
C ARG A 66 -7.73 -4.19 6.49
N ILE A 67 -7.59 -4.59 5.22
CA ILE A 67 -7.90 -5.98 4.79
C ILE A 67 -6.92 -6.96 5.45
N LEU A 68 -5.62 -6.66 5.43
CA LEU A 68 -4.59 -7.49 6.06
C LEU A 68 -4.76 -7.61 7.57
N GLU A 69 -5.21 -6.54 8.24
CA GLU A 69 -5.50 -6.59 9.67
C GLU A 69 -6.83 -7.30 9.98
N ALA A 70 -7.78 -7.37 9.05
CA ALA A 70 -9.10 -7.94 9.31
C ALA A 70 -9.16 -9.46 9.16
N GLN A 71 -8.34 -10.05 8.30
CA GLN A 71 -8.32 -11.50 8.05
C GLN A 71 -6.94 -11.97 7.56
N PRO A 72 -6.63 -13.28 7.67
CA PRO A 72 -5.42 -13.85 7.06
C PRO A 72 -5.37 -13.53 5.57
N ALA A 73 -4.26 -12.97 5.10
CA ALA A 73 -4.13 -12.51 3.72
C ALA A 73 -4.20 -13.68 2.72
N SER A 74 -3.76 -14.87 3.15
CA SER A 74 -3.80 -16.11 2.39
C SER A 74 -5.20 -16.61 2.04
N THR A 75 -6.25 -16.17 2.74
CA THR A 75 -7.65 -16.55 2.45
C THR A 75 -8.34 -15.60 1.46
N GLY A 76 -7.78 -14.40 1.26
CA GLY A 76 -8.35 -13.38 0.39
C GLY A 76 -7.83 -13.43 -1.05
N ARG A 77 -8.52 -12.71 -1.95
CA ARG A 77 -8.04 -12.42 -3.31
C ARG A 77 -7.99 -10.91 -3.50
N LEU A 78 -6.96 -10.42 -4.19
CA LEU A 78 -6.83 -9.00 -4.55
C LEU A 78 -7.54 -8.68 -5.86
N THR A 79 -7.57 -9.65 -6.78
CA THR A 79 -8.22 -9.53 -8.09
C THR A 79 -8.90 -10.85 -8.47
N LYS A 80 -9.71 -10.81 -9.54
CA LYS A 80 -10.29 -12.02 -10.16
C LYS A 80 -9.24 -12.86 -10.91
N LEU A 81 -8.06 -12.31 -11.17
CA LEU A 81 -7.01 -12.92 -11.99
C LEU A 81 -5.78 -13.32 -11.15
N ASP A 82 -5.94 -13.49 -9.84
CA ASP A 82 -4.80 -13.72 -8.94
C ASP A 82 -3.96 -14.94 -9.31
N ASP A 83 -4.60 -16.03 -9.73
CA ASP A 83 -3.90 -17.25 -10.19
C ASP A 83 -3.05 -16.94 -11.43
N GLU A 84 -3.63 -16.30 -12.46
CA GLU A 84 -2.92 -15.92 -13.69
C GLU A 84 -1.76 -14.96 -13.41
N ILE A 85 -1.99 -13.95 -12.57
CA ILE A 85 -0.98 -12.95 -12.21
C ILE A 85 0.17 -13.60 -11.45
N TYR A 86 -0.14 -14.48 -10.49
CA TYR A 86 0.89 -15.19 -9.72
C TYR A 86 1.73 -16.09 -10.61
N GLU A 87 1.13 -16.91 -11.46
CA GLU A 87 1.84 -17.81 -12.38
C GLU A 87 2.72 -17.03 -13.35
N HIS A 88 2.19 -15.96 -13.96
CA HIS A 88 2.96 -15.09 -14.83
C HIS A 88 4.13 -14.44 -14.08
N PHE A 89 3.90 -13.93 -12.88
CA PHE A 89 4.95 -13.33 -12.06
C PHE A 89 6.06 -14.33 -11.73
N ARG A 90 5.71 -15.56 -11.29
CA ARG A 90 6.71 -16.60 -10.96
C ARG A 90 7.46 -17.12 -12.18
N ARG A 91 6.86 -17.08 -13.37
CA ARG A 91 7.50 -17.46 -14.64
C ARG A 91 8.45 -16.37 -15.14
N ASP A 92 8.00 -15.12 -15.13
CA ASP A 92 8.72 -14.01 -15.74
C ASP A 92 9.69 -13.34 -14.76
N PHE A 93 9.58 -13.58 -13.46
CA PHE A 93 10.47 -13.06 -12.41
C PHE A 93 10.77 -14.14 -11.33
N PRO A 94 11.29 -15.32 -11.71
CA PRO A 94 11.57 -16.40 -10.76
C PRO A 94 12.59 -16.00 -9.67
N GLU A 95 13.47 -15.04 -9.98
CA GLU A 95 14.51 -14.53 -9.10
C GLU A 95 14.01 -13.55 -8.04
N VAL A 96 12.82 -12.97 -8.23
CA VAL A 96 12.29 -11.98 -7.30
C VAL A 96 11.75 -12.69 -6.06
N ASP A 97 12.36 -12.42 -4.91
CA ASP A 97 11.81 -12.82 -3.62
C ASP A 97 10.70 -11.85 -3.22
N PRO A 98 9.43 -12.27 -3.18
CA PRO A 98 8.34 -11.39 -2.76
C PRO A 98 8.45 -10.99 -1.29
N LYS A 99 9.28 -11.66 -0.46
CA LYS A 99 9.49 -11.27 0.94
C LYS A 99 10.21 -9.94 1.08
N VAL A 100 11.28 -9.73 0.29
CA VAL A 100 12.12 -8.53 0.32
C VAL A 100 12.42 -8.12 -1.12
N ILE A 101 11.92 -6.95 -1.51
CA ILE A 101 12.05 -6.42 -2.85
C ILE A 101 13.36 -5.66 -3.00
N ASN A 102 14.06 -5.91 -4.10
CA ASN A 102 15.22 -5.11 -4.48
C ASN A 102 14.78 -4.00 -5.45
N GLU A 103 14.73 -2.76 -4.96
CA GLU A 103 14.29 -1.60 -5.74
C GLU A 103 15.26 -1.30 -6.91
N ASP A 104 16.57 -1.48 -6.70
CA ASP A 104 17.58 -1.21 -7.72
C ASP A 104 17.43 -2.16 -8.92
N GLU A 105 17.15 -3.43 -8.67
CA GLU A 105 16.88 -4.43 -9.72
C GLU A 105 15.62 -4.06 -10.53
N MET A 106 14.56 -3.59 -9.87
CA MET A 106 13.35 -3.14 -10.57
C MET A 106 13.61 -1.90 -11.43
N LYS A 107 14.50 -1.01 -10.98
CA LYS A 107 14.88 0.24 -11.68
C LYS A 107 15.98 0.04 -12.72
N SER A 108 16.66 -1.10 -12.71
CA SER A 108 17.67 -1.46 -13.71
C SER A 108 17.08 -1.40 -15.12
N LYS A 109 17.91 -1.18 -16.14
CA LYS A 109 17.44 -1.12 -17.54
C LYS A 109 16.65 -2.38 -17.92
N THR A 110 17.16 -3.55 -17.56
CA THR A 110 16.53 -4.85 -17.79
C THR A 110 15.24 -5.00 -16.98
N GLY A 111 15.24 -4.62 -15.70
CA GLY A 111 14.06 -4.66 -14.84
C GLY A 111 12.93 -3.81 -15.39
N LYS A 112 13.23 -2.58 -15.83
CA LYS A 112 12.25 -1.67 -16.45
C LYS A 112 11.62 -2.29 -17.69
N GLU A 113 12.42 -2.86 -18.58
CA GLU A 113 11.90 -3.50 -19.80
C GLU A 113 11.02 -4.73 -19.51
N ARG A 114 11.42 -5.58 -18.56
CA ARG A 114 10.65 -6.77 -18.17
C ARG A 114 9.34 -6.40 -17.49
N TRP A 115 9.39 -5.50 -16.50
CA TRP A 115 8.19 -5.02 -15.82
C TRP A 115 7.23 -4.31 -16.78
N ARG A 116 7.75 -3.55 -17.75
CA ARG A 116 6.90 -2.95 -18.78
C ARG A 116 6.16 -4.01 -19.59
N LYS A 117 6.84 -5.05 -20.06
CA LYS A 117 6.20 -6.16 -20.80
C LYS A 117 5.12 -6.82 -19.95
N PHE A 118 5.42 -7.10 -18.69
CA PHE A 118 4.46 -7.65 -17.73
C PHE A 118 3.22 -6.77 -17.58
N LEU A 119 3.40 -5.45 -17.39
CA LEU A 119 2.29 -4.49 -17.28
C LEU A 119 1.37 -4.49 -18.50
N MET A 120 1.96 -4.47 -19.71
CA MET A 120 1.19 -4.43 -20.96
C MET A 120 0.30 -5.65 -21.16
N SER A 121 0.68 -6.81 -20.62
CA SER A 121 -0.18 -8.02 -20.67
C SER A 121 -1.52 -7.86 -19.97
N TYR A 122 -1.64 -6.88 -19.05
CA TYR A 122 -2.84 -6.65 -18.26
C TYR A 122 -3.59 -5.35 -18.61
N GLU A 123 -3.14 -4.60 -19.62
CA GLU A 123 -3.72 -3.30 -19.99
C GLU A 123 -5.24 -3.36 -20.22
N LYS A 124 -5.72 -4.43 -20.86
CA LYS A 124 -7.14 -4.63 -21.15
C LYS A 124 -7.87 -5.50 -20.13
N LYS A 125 -7.15 -6.07 -19.16
CA LYS A 125 -7.68 -7.04 -18.19
C LYS A 125 -7.89 -6.41 -16.81
N ILE A 126 -7.03 -5.47 -16.41
CA ILE A 126 -7.04 -4.85 -15.10
C ILE A 126 -7.22 -3.34 -15.26
N GLN A 127 -8.22 -2.80 -14.57
CA GLN A 127 -8.47 -1.36 -14.55
C GLN A 127 -7.35 -0.61 -13.80
N ASP A 128 -6.90 0.48 -14.41
CA ASP A 128 -5.76 1.30 -13.96
C ASP A 128 -4.53 0.46 -13.58
N TYR A 129 -4.21 -0.54 -14.40
CA TYR A 129 -3.05 -1.43 -14.23
C TYR A 129 -1.73 -0.68 -13.99
N ASN A 130 -1.59 0.51 -14.57
CA ASN A 130 -0.42 1.39 -14.48
C ASN A 130 -0.54 2.50 -13.43
N PHE A 131 -1.65 2.58 -12.69
CA PHE A 131 -1.82 3.60 -11.65
C PHE A 131 -0.81 3.34 -10.54
N GLY A 132 0.02 4.34 -10.22
CA GLY A 132 1.00 4.17 -9.16
C GLY A 132 0.35 4.07 -7.77
N THR A 133 0.87 3.15 -6.99
CA THR A 133 0.45 2.79 -5.64
C THR A 133 1.69 2.57 -4.78
N ILE A 134 1.46 2.36 -3.50
CA ILE A 134 2.51 2.18 -2.52
C ILE A 134 2.67 0.68 -2.22
N LEU A 135 3.92 0.21 -2.19
CA LEU A 135 4.30 -1.16 -1.86
C LEU A 135 5.38 -1.18 -0.78
N ARG A 136 5.33 -2.19 0.10
CA ARG A 136 6.38 -2.43 1.08
C ARG A 136 7.59 -3.11 0.46
N VAL A 137 8.79 -2.66 0.81
CA VAL A 137 10.04 -3.32 0.41
C VAL A 137 10.12 -4.71 1.07
N SER A 138 9.92 -4.77 2.38
CA SER A 138 9.84 -5.97 3.22
C SER A 138 8.40 -6.27 3.63
N ALA A 139 7.98 -7.53 3.46
CA ALA A 139 6.67 -8.01 3.88
C ALA A 139 6.50 -8.07 5.41
N LYS A 140 7.61 -8.14 6.16
CA LYS A 140 7.62 -8.32 7.62
C LYS A 140 7.30 -7.03 8.38
N ASP A 141 7.69 -5.90 7.79
CA ASP A 141 7.71 -4.59 8.42
C ASP A 141 6.46 -3.77 8.01
N THR A 142 6.20 -2.70 8.74
CA THR A 142 5.09 -1.78 8.48
C THR A 142 5.44 -0.80 7.36
N TYR A 143 4.49 0.03 6.94
CA TYR A 143 4.81 1.17 6.09
C TYR A 143 5.60 2.20 6.90
N ASP A 144 6.86 2.39 6.54
CA ASP A 144 7.73 3.44 7.05
C ASP A 144 8.47 4.11 5.87
N GLN A 145 9.24 5.16 6.13
CA GLN A 145 9.91 5.93 5.07
C GLN A 145 10.90 5.09 4.25
N ASP A 146 11.57 4.11 4.87
CA ASP A 146 12.65 3.33 4.26
C ASP A 146 12.15 1.99 3.67
N ASN A 147 10.99 1.53 4.12
CA ASN A 147 10.33 0.29 3.72
C ASN A 147 9.21 0.53 2.69
N THR A 148 9.14 1.72 2.08
CA THR A 148 8.03 2.09 1.20
C THR A 148 8.52 2.59 -0.16
N ILE A 149 8.03 1.96 -1.22
CA ILE A 149 8.33 2.34 -2.61
C ILE A 149 7.05 2.60 -3.42
N LEU A 150 7.18 3.45 -4.44
CA LEU A 150 6.09 3.74 -5.38
C LEU A 150 6.19 2.83 -6.60
N VAL A 151 5.13 2.07 -6.86
CA VAL A 151 5.08 1.08 -7.95
C VAL A 151 3.74 1.16 -8.69
N PRO A 152 3.65 0.85 -9.99
CA PRO A 152 2.38 0.63 -10.66
C PRO A 152 1.54 -0.46 -9.97
N ARG A 153 0.22 -0.34 -10.05
CA ARG A 153 -0.76 -1.27 -9.47
C ARG A 153 -0.51 -2.73 -9.85
N MET A 154 -0.08 -3.02 -11.08
CA MET A 154 0.25 -4.39 -11.46
C MET A 154 1.50 -4.96 -10.78
N GLN A 155 2.53 -4.13 -10.53
CA GLN A 155 3.69 -4.57 -9.76
C GLN A 155 3.27 -4.89 -8.33
N PHE A 156 2.42 -4.02 -7.74
CA PHE A 156 1.82 -4.26 -6.44
C PHE A 156 1.04 -5.58 -6.40
N TYR A 157 0.15 -5.83 -7.37
CA TYR A 157 -0.61 -7.08 -7.40
C TYR A 157 0.31 -8.29 -7.54
N ALA A 158 1.25 -8.28 -8.47
CA ALA A 158 2.19 -9.39 -8.65
C ALA A 158 2.89 -9.78 -7.34
N ILE A 159 3.39 -8.78 -6.61
CA ILE A 159 4.16 -8.98 -5.38
C ILE A 159 3.24 -9.32 -4.20
N GLU A 160 2.16 -8.58 -3.97
CA GLU A 160 1.26 -8.82 -2.82
C GLU A 160 0.46 -10.12 -2.97
N ILE A 161 0.06 -10.52 -4.19
CA ILE A 161 -0.55 -11.83 -4.41
C ILE A 161 0.46 -12.92 -4.05
N ALA A 162 1.72 -12.79 -4.46
CA ALA A 162 2.76 -13.74 -4.09
C ALA A 162 2.99 -13.79 -2.58
N ARG A 163 3.00 -12.64 -1.89
CA ARG A 163 3.09 -12.56 -0.41
C ARG A 163 1.91 -13.25 0.27
N ASN A 164 0.69 -13.08 -0.23
CA ASN A 164 -0.50 -13.73 0.31
C ASN A 164 -0.44 -15.25 0.13
N ARG A 165 -0.07 -15.73 -1.06
CA ARG A 165 0.09 -17.16 -1.36
C ARG A 165 1.14 -17.84 -0.49
N LEU A 166 2.26 -17.14 -0.26
CA LEU A 166 3.37 -17.61 0.58
C LEU A 166 3.18 -17.30 2.08
N LYS A 167 2.02 -16.75 2.46
CA LYS A 167 1.65 -16.40 3.84
C LYS A 167 2.55 -15.37 4.53
N TYR A 168 3.40 -14.66 3.78
CA TYR A 168 4.25 -13.60 4.35
C TYR A 168 3.44 -12.43 4.93
N ASN A 169 2.22 -12.23 4.44
CA ASN A 169 1.32 -11.21 4.94
C ASN A 169 0.42 -11.69 6.10
N ASP A 170 0.37 -12.98 6.41
CA ASP A 170 -0.49 -13.51 7.48
C ASP A 170 -0.02 -13.05 8.87
N ASP A 171 1.28 -12.81 9.03
CA ASP A 171 1.89 -12.26 10.25
C ASP A 171 1.25 -10.93 10.68
N ILE A 172 0.74 -10.13 9.73
CA ILE A 172 0.11 -8.84 10.00
C ILE A 172 -1.22 -9.06 10.72
N PHE A 173 -2.01 -10.02 10.26
CA PHE A 173 -3.25 -10.42 10.91
C PHE A 173 -2.99 -10.92 12.33
N THR A 174 -2.00 -11.81 12.50
CA THR A 174 -1.61 -12.32 13.83
C THR A 174 -1.23 -11.19 14.79
N LYS A 175 -0.36 -10.26 14.36
CA LYS A 175 0.02 -9.09 15.16
C LYS A 175 -1.18 -8.18 15.46
N ALA A 176 -2.12 -8.04 14.53
CA ALA A 176 -3.34 -7.26 14.75
C ALA A 176 -4.25 -7.88 15.81
N GLU A 177 -4.46 -9.20 15.77
CA GLU A 177 -5.21 -9.95 16.78
C GLU A 177 -4.57 -9.83 18.16
N GLU A 178 -3.25 -10.03 18.26
CA GLU A 178 -2.54 -9.87 19.54
C GLU A 178 -2.72 -8.46 20.14
N ARG A 179 -2.67 -7.41 19.30
CA ARG A 179 -2.91 -6.03 19.75
C ARG A 179 -4.34 -5.83 20.23
N ARG A 180 -5.33 -6.38 19.53
CA ARG A 180 -6.74 -6.32 19.94
C ARG A 180 -6.97 -6.99 21.29
N THR A 181 -6.46 -8.21 21.46
CA THR A 181 -6.60 -8.94 22.74
C THR A 181 -5.91 -8.20 23.89
N LYS A 182 -4.71 -7.64 23.67
CA LYS A 182 -4.01 -6.84 24.68
C LYS A 182 -4.79 -5.59 25.08
N PHE A 183 -5.41 -4.92 24.11
CA PHE A 183 -6.24 -3.75 24.35
C PHE A 183 -7.50 -4.11 25.17
N GLU A 184 -8.22 -5.16 24.78
CA GLU A 184 -9.40 -5.64 25.51
C GLU A 184 -9.09 -6.06 26.95
N ALA A 185 -7.93 -6.70 27.17
CA ALA A 185 -7.49 -7.06 28.52
C ALA A 185 -7.24 -5.82 29.40
N LYS A 186 -6.59 -4.80 28.82
CA LYS A 186 -6.29 -3.54 29.51
C LYS A 186 -7.57 -2.75 29.85
N ASP A 187 -8.53 -2.71 28.93
CA ASP A 187 -9.82 -2.05 29.17
C ASP A 187 -10.61 -2.73 30.29
N LYS A 188 -10.64 -4.07 30.30
CA LYS A 188 -11.25 -4.84 31.40
C LYS A 188 -10.58 -4.57 32.74
N GLU A 189 -9.25 -4.46 32.77
CA GLU A 189 -8.49 -4.12 33.98
C GLU A 189 -8.83 -2.71 34.48
N VAL A 190 -8.92 -1.72 33.58
CA VAL A 190 -9.27 -0.35 33.93
C VAL A 190 -10.70 -0.25 34.49
N GLU A 191 -11.66 -0.94 33.87
CA GLU A 191 -13.05 -0.96 34.33
C GLU A 191 -13.22 -1.70 35.67
N ALA A 192 -12.47 -2.79 35.90
CA ALA A 192 -12.42 -3.46 37.20
C ALA A 192 -11.91 -2.51 38.30
N LYS A 193 -10.79 -1.83 38.08
CA LYS A 193 -10.22 -0.85 39.03
C LYS A 193 -11.18 0.32 39.30
N ARG A 194 -11.87 0.82 38.27
CA ARG A 194 -12.90 1.88 38.43
C ARG A 194 -14.07 1.40 39.28
N THR A 195 -14.50 0.16 39.10
CA THR A 195 -15.61 -0.43 39.86
C THR A 195 -15.23 -0.67 41.33
N GLU A 196 -14.02 -1.13 41.60
CA GLU A 196 -13.49 -1.30 42.96
C GLU A 196 -13.33 0.05 43.69
N ALA A 197 -12.78 1.06 43.02
CA ALA A 197 -12.64 2.40 43.60
C ALA A 197 -13.99 3.05 43.94
N LYS A 198 -15.04 2.80 43.15
CA LYS A 198 -16.41 3.25 43.45
C LYS A 198 -16.99 2.53 44.67
N LYS A 199 -16.78 1.21 44.80
CA LYS A 199 -17.22 0.43 45.97
C LYS A 199 -16.49 0.86 47.25
N ALA A 200 -15.22 1.23 47.17
CA ALA A 200 -14.43 1.70 48.32
C ALA A 200 -14.82 3.11 48.81
N LYS A 201 -15.43 3.95 47.96
CA LYS A 201 -15.88 5.31 48.31
C LYS A 201 -17.34 5.40 48.78
N GLY A 202 -18.13 4.36 48.54
CA GLY A 202 -19.55 4.28 48.93
C GLY A 202 -19.80 3.52 50.24
N LYS A 203 -18.74 3.24 51.01
CA LYS A 203 -18.75 2.54 52.29
C LYS A 203 -18.06 3.42 53.32
#